data_AF-A0A7C3X4D5-F1
#
_entry.id   AF-A0A7C3X4D5-F1
#
_cell.length_a   1.000
_cell.length_b   1.000
_cell.length_c   1.000
_cell.angle_alpha   90.00
_cell.angle_beta   90.00
_cell.angle_gamma   90.00
#
_symmetry.space_group_name_H-M   'P 1'
#
loop_
_entity.id
_entity.type
_entity.pdbx_description
1 polymer ?
#
loop_
_entity_poly.entity_id
_entity_poly.type
_entity_poly.pdbx_seq_one_letter_code
_entity_poly.pdbx_strand_id
1 'polypeptide(L)'
;MDQAELKALAEEWVERCRRLAGPGVEVELFLQEQRGTKVEAYGGEVESLRYSHSRGVGVRALEGGRLGYAYCTGWEWEEVAGAVRDAVDNARYSAPDAHNLLPLPEDYPREDLGIYHPEAEEAGSERKVEIALLLEELTREVDRRIARVETAVYADGVAQVAVANTRGVSGTYRSSQCYCYVMSIAEEGGESQSGFSFAVGIRPSDLDPSGVAREAAERALWLLGSRSMPSRRTTVVLDSMVAAEFLGMLAAALSAEAVQKGRSFLAGKEGEEVGSSLVTVIDDGLLPGGPSTAPFDDEGVPMRRKELIGEGILLGYLHNTYTASRAGTASTGNA
;
A
#
# COMPACT_ATOMS: atom_id res chain seq x y z
N MET A 1 19.22 -8.26 -9.32
CA MET A 1 19.90 -8.36 -8.03
C MET A 1 19.02 -9.20 -7.13
N ASP A 2 19.59 -10.15 -6.41
CA ASP A 2 18.84 -10.85 -5.36
C ASP A 2 18.74 -9.98 -4.09
N GLN A 3 17.98 -10.45 -3.09
CA GLN A 3 17.80 -9.71 -1.84
C GLN A 3 19.12 -9.52 -1.07
N ALA A 4 20.00 -10.51 -1.06
CA ALA A 4 21.25 -10.44 -0.30
C ALA A 4 22.21 -9.41 -0.92
N GLU A 5 22.30 -9.41 -2.25
CA GLU A 5 23.05 -8.40 -3.01
C GLU A 5 22.46 -6.99 -2.80
N LEU A 6 21.12 -6.84 -2.83
CA LEU A 6 20.46 -5.54 -2.62
C LEU A 6 20.71 -5.01 -1.20
N LYS A 7 20.65 -5.87 -0.20
CA LYS A 7 20.96 -5.52 1.19
C LYS A 7 22.42 -5.08 1.33
N ALA A 8 23.35 -5.85 0.78
CA ALA A 8 24.77 -5.51 0.82
C ALA A 8 25.07 -4.16 0.13
N LEU A 9 24.37 -3.87 -0.98
CA LEU A 9 24.47 -2.60 -1.68
C LEU A 9 23.97 -1.43 -0.81
N ALA A 10 22.80 -1.58 -0.17
CA ALA A 10 22.25 -0.57 0.72
C ALA A 10 23.18 -0.30 1.94
N GLU A 11 23.75 -1.36 2.52
CA GLU A 11 24.73 -1.26 3.61
C GLU A 11 26.04 -0.57 3.17
N GLU A 12 26.56 -0.90 1.98
CA GLU A 12 27.73 -0.22 1.43
C GLU A 12 27.43 1.26 1.20
N TRP A 13 26.32 1.57 0.55
CA TRP A 13 25.96 2.94 0.20
C TRP A 13 25.71 3.79 1.43
N VAL A 14 24.99 3.31 2.45
CA VAL A 14 24.74 4.11 3.65
C VAL A 14 26.05 4.46 4.38
N GLU A 15 27.02 3.56 4.38
CA GLU A 15 28.34 3.79 4.97
C GLU A 15 29.17 4.78 4.15
N ARG A 16 29.05 4.76 2.81
CA ARG A 16 29.63 5.81 1.95
C ARG A 16 28.94 7.15 2.15
N CYS A 17 27.62 7.17 2.33
CA CYS A 17 26.83 8.37 2.60
C CYS A 17 27.21 8.99 3.95
N ARG A 18 27.42 8.19 4.99
CA ARG A 18 27.93 8.64 6.30
C ARG A 18 29.22 9.45 6.15
N ARG A 19 30.17 8.94 5.35
CA ARG A 19 31.44 9.65 5.09
C ARG A 19 31.25 10.92 4.26
N LEU A 20 30.34 10.89 3.29
CA LEU A 20 30.07 12.02 2.39
C LEU A 20 29.34 13.17 3.10
N ALA A 21 28.34 12.86 3.92
CA ALA A 21 27.51 13.83 4.62
C ALA A 21 28.29 14.60 5.69
N GLY A 22 29.30 13.96 6.29
CA GLY A 22 30.18 14.56 7.27
C GLY A 22 29.79 14.22 8.71
N PRO A 23 30.61 14.66 9.69
CA PRO A 23 30.42 14.31 11.09
C PRO A 23 29.13 14.95 11.65
N GLY A 24 28.37 14.17 12.42
CA GLY A 24 27.14 14.66 13.07
C GLY A 24 25.89 14.61 12.19
N VAL A 25 26.00 14.14 10.94
CA VAL A 25 24.86 13.92 10.05
C VAL A 25 24.49 12.44 10.03
N GLU A 26 23.24 12.16 10.36
CA GLU A 26 22.64 10.83 10.18
C GLU A 26 21.98 10.74 8.81
N VAL A 27 22.11 9.60 8.13
CA VAL A 27 21.53 9.35 6.80
C VAL A 27 20.71 8.07 6.81
N GLU A 28 19.60 8.06 6.08
CA GLU A 28 18.78 6.90 5.75
C GLU A 28 18.58 6.84 4.22
N LEU A 29 18.68 5.63 3.69
CA LEU A 29 18.45 5.30 2.30
C LEU A 29 17.25 4.35 2.20
N PHE A 30 16.33 4.66 1.30
CA PHE A 30 15.24 3.78 0.89
C PHE A 30 15.38 3.47 -0.60
N LEU A 31 15.72 2.23 -0.93
CA LEU A 31 15.90 1.73 -2.28
C LEU A 31 14.67 0.94 -2.68
N GLN A 32 14.15 1.21 -3.87
CA GLN A 32 13.04 0.45 -4.43
C GLN A 32 13.27 0.18 -5.91
N GLU A 33 12.97 -1.04 -6.35
CA GLU A 33 12.81 -1.42 -7.75
C GLU A 33 11.46 -2.12 -7.88
N GLN A 34 10.64 -1.69 -8.84
CA GLN A 34 9.35 -2.29 -9.14
C GLN A 34 9.23 -2.53 -10.64
N ARG A 35 8.72 -3.70 -11.00
CA ARG A 35 8.31 -4.04 -12.36
C ARG A 35 6.85 -4.40 -12.34
N GLY A 36 6.11 -4.04 -13.38
CA GLY A 36 4.70 -4.37 -13.45
C GLY A 36 4.16 -4.40 -14.86
N THR A 37 3.14 -5.22 -15.05
CA THR A 37 2.38 -5.34 -16.30
C THR A 37 0.97 -4.85 -16.07
N LYS A 38 0.41 -4.08 -17.01
CA LYS A 38 -1.02 -3.77 -17.05
C LYS A 38 -1.57 -4.14 -18.41
N VAL A 39 -2.67 -4.89 -18.43
CA VAL A 39 -3.43 -5.24 -19.62
C VAL A 39 -4.84 -4.69 -19.48
N GLU A 40 -5.30 -3.99 -20.51
CA GLU A 40 -6.67 -3.48 -20.62
C GLU A 40 -7.31 -4.14 -21.83
N ALA A 41 -8.46 -4.78 -21.63
CA ALA A 41 -9.24 -5.43 -22.67
C ALA A 41 -10.48 -4.59 -22.99
N TYR A 42 -10.75 -4.45 -24.29
CA TYR A 42 -11.95 -3.79 -24.79
C TYR A 42 -12.38 -4.41 -26.11
N GLY A 43 -13.66 -4.72 -26.24
CA GLY A 43 -14.22 -5.22 -27.49
C GLY A 43 -13.80 -6.65 -27.85
N GLY A 44 -13.31 -7.44 -26.89
CA GLY A 44 -12.74 -8.76 -27.12
C GLY A 44 -11.30 -8.72 -27.64
N GLU A 45 -10.68 -7.55 -27.64
CA GLU A 45 -9.30 -7.33 -28.06
C GLU A 45 -8.49 -6.63 -26.96
N VAL A 46 -7.17 -6.69 -27.07
CA VAL A 46 -6.28 -5.95 -26.16
C VAL A 46 -6.25 -4.49 -26.57
N GLU A 47 -6.78 -3.62 -25.71
CA GLU A 47 -6.74 -2.17 -25.91
C GLU A 47 -5.37 -1.60 -25.54
N SER A 48 -4.81 -2.05 -24.42
CA SER A 48 -3.51 -1.59 -23.94
C SER A 48 -2.74 -2.70 -23.25
N LEU A 49 -1.43 -2.78 -23.55
CA LEU A 49 -0.48 -3.63 -22.84
C LEU A 49 0.72 -2.75 -22.47
N ARG A 50 0.93 -2.55 -21.16
CA ARG A 50 2.00 -1.67 -20.64
C ARG A 50 2.91 -2.44 -19.72
N TYR A 51 4.21 -2.26 -19.93
CA TYR A 51 5.23 -2.67 -19.00
C TYR A 51 5.81 -1.44 -18.33
N SER A 52 5.96 -1.52 -17.01
CA SER A 52 6.61 -0.52 -16.20
C SER A 52 7.81 -1.12 -15.51
N HIS A 53 8.88 -0.34 -15.44
CA HIS A 53 10.04 -0.62 -14.63
C HIS A 53 10.47 0.69 -14.00
N SER A 54 10.23 0.82 -12.70
CA SER A 54 10.63 1.96 -11.90
C SER A 54 11.70 1.52 -10.90
N ARG A 55 12.64 2.41 -10.65
CA ARG A 55 13.60 2.25 -9.57
C ARG A 55 14.02 3.62 -9.04
N GLY A 56 14.46 3.66 -7.79
CA GLY A 56 14.97 4.88 -7.20
C GLY A 56 15.57 4.66 -5.83
N VAL A 57 16.17 5.74 -5.32
CA VAL A 57 16.73 5.83 -3.98
C VAL A 57 16.23 7.13 -3.34
N GLY A 58 15.43 7.01 -2.29
CA GLY A 58 15.09 8.10 -1.39
C GLY A 58 16.19 8.28 -0.35
N VAL A 59 16.53 9.54 -0.03
CA VAL A 59 17.59 9.88 0.93
C VAL A 59 17.04 10.86 1.95
N ARG A 60 17.12 10.50 3.23
CA ARG A 60 16.91 11.41 4.36
C ARG A 60 18.24 11.71 5.03
N ALA A 61 18.52 13.00 5.27
CA ALA A 61 19.66 13.46 6.03
C ALA A 61 19.20 14.27 7.24
N LEU A 62 19.75 13.99 8.42
CA LEU A 62 19.41 14.63 9.68
C LEU A 62 20.65 15.19 10.36
N GLU A 63 20.67 16.50 10.64
CA GLU A 63 21.74 17.17 11.38
C GLU A 63 21.13 18.06 12.48
N GLY A 64 21.39 17.75 13.76
CA GLY A 64 20.90 18.56 14.88
C GLY A 64 19.37 18.75 14.91
N GLY A 65 18.61 17.72 14.52
CA GLY A 65 17.15 17.75 14.43
C GLY A 65 16.59 18.41 13.16
N ARG A 66 17.44 18.83 12.22
CA ARG A 66 16.99 19.36 10.93
C ARG A 66 16.95 18.24 9.90
N LEU A 67 15.78 18.00 9.32
CA LEU A 67 15.56 16.97 8.31
C LEU A 67 15.66 17.59 6.90
N GLY A 68 16.42 16.96 6.03
CA GLY A 68 16.42 17.20 4.60
C GLY A 68 16.14 15.91 3.83
N TYR A 69 15.46 16.04 2.69
CA TYR A 69 15.11 14.92 1.82
C TYR A 69 15.51 15.24 0.38
N ALA A 70 15.96 14.23 -0.34
CA ALA A 70 16.16 14.23 -1.78
C ALA A 70 16.04 12.79 -2.31
N TYR A 71 16.00 12.64 -3.63
CA TYR A 71 15.93 11.32 -4.26
C TYR A 71 16.59 11.31 -5.63
N CYS A 72 16.94 10.13 -6.11
CA CYS A 72 17.37 9.89 -7.49
C CYS A 72 16.69 8.64 -8.08
N THR A 73 16.66 8.54 -9.40
CA THR A 73 16.10 7.39 -10.12
C THR A 73 17.18 6.46 -10.69
N GLY A 74 18.43 6.92 -10.77
CA GLY A 74 19.56 6.07 -11.09
C GLY A 74 20.05 5.26 -9.89
N TRP A 75 20.68 4.13 -10.23
CA TRP A 75 21.31 3.19 -9.28
C TRP A 75 22.84 3.22 -9.42
N GLU A 76 23.38 4.34 -9.88
CA GLU A 76 24.81 4.61 -9.94
C GLU A 76 25.21 5.43 -8.71
N TRP A 77 26.36 5.11 -8.12
CA TRP A 77 26.82 5.77 -6.89
C TRP A 77 26.88 7.31 -7.02
N GLU A 78 27.25 7.86 -8.17
CA GLU A 78 27.35 9.32 -8.32
C GLU A 78 25.98 10.01 -8.25
N GLU A 79 24.91 9.37 -8.72
CA GLU A 79 23.55 9.91 -8.60
C GLU A 79 23.06 9.87 -7.16
N VAL A 80 23.31 8.76 -6.44
CA VAL A 80 23.02 8.63 -5.02
C VAL A 80 23.81 9.66 -4.20
N ALA A 81 25.11 9.83 -4.51
CA ALA A 81 25.95 10.84 -3.89
C ALA A 81 25.43 12.27 -4.14
N GLY A 82 24.91 12.54 -5.35
CA GLY A 82 24.20 13.78 -5.66
C GLY A 82 23.00 14.00 -4.74
N ALA A 83 22.09 13.02 -4.65
CA ALA A 83 20.93 13.09 -3.77
C ALA A 83 21.31 13.28 -2.28
N VAL A 84 22.40 12.66 -1.82
CA VAL A 84 22.90 12.87 -0.44
C VAL A 84 23.33 14.32 -0.22
N ARG A 85 24.08 14.91 -1.16
CA ARG A 85 24.50 16.31 -1.06
C ARG A 85 23.29 17.24 -1.02
N ASP A 86 22.28 16.97 -1.85
CA ASP A 86 21.04 17.75 -1.90
C ASP A 86 20.23 17.60 -0.61
N ALA A 87 20.10 16.38 -0.08
CA ALA A 87 19.41 16.13 1.20
C ALA A 87 20.12 16.86 2.36
N VAL A 88 21.45 16.83 2.40
CA VAL A 88 22.24 17.56 3.41
C VAL A 88 22.08 19.07 3.26
N ASP A 89 22.09 19.60 2.04
CA ASP A 89 21.89 21.04 1.82
C ASP A 89 20.47 21.46 2.21
N ASN A 90 19.45 20.67 1.84
CA ASN A 90 18.05 20.90 2.23
C ASN A 90 17.89 20.94 3.75
N ALA A 91 18.57 20.06 4.50
CA ALA A 91 18.52 20.03 5.95
C ALA A 91 18.94 21.37 6.59
N ARG A 92 19.87 22.12 5.98
CA ARG A 92 20.33 23.41 6.52
C ARG A 92 19.22 24.44 6.64
N TYR A 93 18.28 24.42 5.70
CA TYR A 93 17.16 25.36 5.61
C TYR A 93 15.93 24.92 6.41
N SER A 94 15.87 23.67 6.86
CA SER A 94 14.77 23.13 7.68
C SER A 94 14.84 23.59 9.13
N ALA A 95 13.70 23.83 9.76
CA ALA A 95 13.66 24.14 11.19
C ALA A 95 14.15 22.94 12.02
N PRO A 96 14.92 23.16 13.10
CA PRO A 96 15.31 22.09 14.00
C PRO A 96 14.09 21.59 14.78
N ASP A 97 13.92 20.27 14.83
CA ASP A 97 12.91 19.60 15.66
C ASP A 97 13.59 18.40 16.34
N ALA A 98 13.54 18.36 17.67
CA ALA A 98 14.15 17.29 18.47
C ALA A 98 13.50 15.92 18.22
N HIS A 99 12.32 15.88 17.59
CA HIS A 99 11.60 14.65 17.27
C HIS A 99 11.93 14.10 15.88
N ASN A 100 12.68 14.83 15.06
CA ASN A 100 13.26 14.29 13.83
C ASN A 100 14.39 13.32 14.19
N LEU A 101 14.09 12.03 14.14
CA LEU A 101 15.00 10.94 14.51
C LEU A 101 14.96 9.85 13.42
N LEU A 102 16.09 9.17 13.23
CA LEU A 102 16.11 7.89 12.53
C LEU A 102 15.83 6.74 13.51
N PRO A 103 15.16 5.64 13.11
CA PRO A 103 14.95 4.51 14.00
C PRO A 103 16.25 3.76 14.33
N LEU A 104 16.20 2.99 15.43
CA LEU A 104 17.24 2.05 15.83
C LEU A 104 16.95 0.66 15.23
N PRO A 105 17.97 -0.19 15.03
CA PRO A 105 17.76 -1.54 14.53
C PRO A 105 16.97 -2.40 15.51
N GLU A 106 16.04 -3.18 14.96
CA GLU A 106 15.24 -4.19 15.65
C GLU A 106 15.19 -5.47 14.80
N ASP A 107 14.84 -6.59 15.41
CA ASP A 107 14.72 -7.87 14.70
C ASP A 107 13.48 -7.90 13.80
N TYR A 108 13.67 -8.27 12.54
CA TYR A 108 12.58 -8.53 11.60
C TYR A 108 11.96 -9.92 11.80
N PRO A 109 10.67 -10.11 11.42
CA PRO A 109 10.05 -11.43 11.44
C PRO A 109 10.86 -12.44 10.62
N ARG A 110 11.01 -13.65 11.16
CA ARG A 110 11.75 -14.76 10.51
C ARG A 110 10.86 -15.69 9.70
N GLU A 111 9.55 -15.56 9.87
CA GLU A 111 8.56 -16.40 9.22
C GLU A 111 8.37 -15.95 7.76
N ASP A 112 8.04 -16.89 6.89
CA ASP A 112 7.63 -16.57 5.53
C ASP A 112 6.26 -15.90 5.57
N LEU A 113 6.23 -14.61 5.20
CA LEU A 113 5.00 -13.82 5.16
C LEU A 113 4.13 -14.15 3.94
N GLY A 114 4.59 -15.00 3.02
CA GLY A 114 3.83 -15.40 1.83
C GLY A 114 3.55 -14.24 0.88
N ILE A 115 4.43 -13.24 0.84
CA ILE A 115 4.22 -11.98 0.09
C ILE A 115 4.87 -11.98 -1.29
N TYR A 116 5.60 -13.02 -1.66
CA TYR A 116 6.21 -13.17 -2.98
C TYR A 116 5.97 -14.58 -3.52
N HIS A 117 5.68 -14.67 -4.81
CA HIS A 117 5.59 -15.94 -5.52
C HIS A 117 6.25 -15.86 -6.90
N PRO A 118 7.09 -16.85 -7.30
CA PRO A 118 7.81 -16.83 -8.59
C PRO A 118 6.93 -16.70 -9.83
N GLU A 119 5.73 -17.29 -9.79
CA GLU A 119 4.75 -17.22 -10.89
C GLU A 119 4.42 -15.78 -11.31
N ALA A 120 4.49 -14.79 -10.41
CA ALA A 120 4.27 -13.39 -10.76
C ALA A 120 5.25 -12.87 -11.83
N GLU A 121 6.45 -13.45 -11.91
CA GLU A 121 7.46 -13.15 -12.92
C GLU A 121 7.46 -14.14 -14.08
N GLU A 122 7.22 -15.41 -13.78
CA GLU A 122 7.25 -16.51 -14.76
C GLU A 122 6.02 -16.50 -15.68
N ALA A 123 4.90 -15.94 -15.23
CA ALA A 123 3.72 -15.79 -16.05
C ALA A 123 4.03 -14.93 -17.28
N GLY A 124 3.98 -15.56 -18.46
CA GLY A 124 4.12 -14.88 -19.74
C GLY A 124 3.01 -13.86 -19.98
N SER A 125 3.27 -12.94 -20.90
CA SER A 125 2.31 -11.87 -21.23
C SER A 125 1.03 -12.44 -21.84
N GLU A 126 1.13 -13.59 -22.50
CA GLU A 126 0.02 -14.36 -23.05
C GLU A 126 -1.00 -14.72 -21.97
N ARG A 127 -0.53 -15.21 -20.80
CA ARG A 127 -1.42 -15.57 -19.69
C ARG A 127 -2.11 -14.35 -19.08
N LYS A 128 -1.37 -13.25 -18.95
CA LYS A 128 -1.89 -11.97 -18.42
C LYS A 128 -2.95 -11.38 -19.34
N VAL A 129 -2.73 -11.47 -20.66
CA VAL A 129 -3.70 -11.09 -21.70
C VAL A 129 -4.94 -11.98 -21.67
N GLU A 130 -4.75 -13.30 -21.56
CA GLU A 130 -5.86 -14.26 -21.45
C GLU A 130 -6.79 -13.90 -20.28
N ILE A 131 -6.23 -13.56 -19.11
CA ILE A 131 -7.04 -13.18 -17.94
C ILE A 131 -7.90 -11.93 -18.21
N ALA A 132 -7.32 -10.88 -18.81
CA ALA A 132 -8.05 -9.64 -19.09
C ALA A 132 -9.17 -9.86 -20.13
N LEU A 133 -8.88 -10.60 -21.21
CA LEU A 133 -9.86 -10.92 -22.26
C LEU A 133 -10.97 -11.81 -21.72
N LEU A 134 -10.62 -12.86 -20.96
CA LEU A 134 -11.57 -13.77 -20.34
C LEU A 134 -12.49 -13.02 -19.37
N LEU A 135 -11.95 -12.07 -18.60
CA LEU A 135 -12.73 -11.26 -17.68
C LEU A 135 -13.80 -10.43 -18.40
N GLU A 136 -13.44 -9.82 -19.54
CA GLU A 136 -14.40 -9.07 -20.36
C GLU A 136 -15.48 -9.98 -20.98
N GLU A 137 -15.06 -11.10 -21.55
CA GLU A 137 -15.93 -12.10 -22.17
C GLU A 137 -16.96 -12.62 -21.16
N LEU A 138 -16.50 -13.15 -20.03
CA LEU A 138 -17.36 -13.70 -18.99
C LEU A 138 -18.35 -12.68 -18.44
N THR A 139 -17.96 -11.41 -18.34
CA THR A 139 -18.85 -10.35 -17.83
C THR A 139 -20.00 -10.07 -18.80
N ARG A 140 -19.74 -10.06 -20.12
CA ARG A 140 -20.77 -9.87 -21.14
C ARG A 140 -21.75 -11.04 -21.22
N GLU A 141 -21.27 -12.24 -20.93
CA GLU A 141 -22.09 -13.47 -21.01
C GLU A 141 -23.06 -13.65 -19.84
N VAL A 142 -22.93 -12.88 -18.74
CA VAL A 142 -23.75 -13.05 -17.53
C VAL A 142 -25.25 -12.83 -17.79
N ASP A 143 -25.62 -11.72 -18.44
CA ASP A 143 -27.02 -11.36 -18.74
C ASP A 143 -27.06 -10.46 -19.98
N ARG A 144 -28.05 -10.65 -20.85
CA ARG A 144 -28.28 -9.83 -22.06
C ARG A 144 -28.44 -8.33 -21.78
N ARG A 145 -28.76 -7.95 -20.54
CA ARG A 145 -28.88 -6.56 -20.09
C ARG A 145 -27.53 -5.92 -19.78
N ILE A 146 -26.45 -6.69 -19.65
CA ILE A 146 -25.09 -6.16 -19.63
C ILE A 146 -24.78 -5.63 -21.03
N ALA A 147 -25.04 -4.34 -21.22
CA ALA A 147 -24.96 -3.68 -22.52
C ALA A 147 -23.51 -3.49 -22.98
N ARG A 148 -22.59 -3.30 -22.02
CA ARG A 148 -21.16 -3.13 -22.27
C ARG A 148 -20.33 -3.39 -21.02
N VAL A 149 -19.05 -3.64 -21.26
CA VAL A 149 -17.99 -3.61 -20.25
C VAL A 149 -17.20 -2.33 -20.50
N GLU A 150 -17.18 -1.43 -19.52
CA GLU A 150 -16.47 -0.15 -19.64
C GLU A 150 -14.97 -0.35 -19.47
N THR A 151 -14.56 -1.30 -18.64
CA THR A 151 -13.16 -1.59 -18.37
C THR A 151 -13.03 -3.03 -17.90
N ALA A 152 -12.07 -3.78 -18.46
CA ALA A 152 -11.62 -5.06 -17.94
C ALA A 152 -10.09 -5.05 -17.87
N VAL A 153 -9.53 -5.22 -16.66
CA VAL A 153 -8.10 -5.08 -16.42
C VAL A 153 -7.54 -6.30 -15.73
N TYR A 154 -6.34 -6.68 -16.16
CA TYR A 154 -5.38 -7.43 -15.37
C TYR A 154 -4.17 -6.52 -15.08
N ALA A 155 -3.63 -6.57 -13.87
CA ALA A 155 -2.36 -5.95 -13.57
C ALA A 155 -1.56 -6.75 -12.55
N ASP A 156 -0.24 -6.65 -12.63
CA ASP A 156 0.67 -7.20 -11.63
C ASP A 156 1.89 -6.32 -11.39
N GLY A 157 2.56 -6.61 -10.29
CA GLY A 157 3.84 -6.03 -9.96
C GLY A 157 4.69 -6.92 -9.06
N VAL A 158 6.00 -6.81 -9.23
CA VAL A 158 7.01 -7.37 -8.35
C VAL A 158 7.87 -6.23 -7.88
N ALA A 159 8.00 -6.10 -6.56
CA ALA A 159 8.81 -5.06 -5.93
C ALA A 159 9.95 -5.69 -5.13
N GLN A 160 11.09 -5.02 -5.12
CA GLN A 160 12.18 -5.23 -4.18
C GLN A 160 12.41 -3.92 -3.44
N VAL A 161 12.55 -4.02 -2.12
CA VAL A 161 12.78 -2.89 -1.23
C VAL A 161 14.02 -3.17 -0.41
N ALA A 162 14.84 -2.14 -0.18
CA ALA A 162 15.83 -2.15 0.89
C ALA A 162 15.85 -0.81 1.62
N VAL A 163 16.03 -0.88 2.92
CA VAL A 163 16.19 0.29 3.80
C VAL A 163 17.48 0.12 4.57
N ALA A 164 18.28 1.18 4.66
CA ALA A 164 19.47 1.19 5.49
C ALA A 164 19.70 2.57 6.07
N ASN A 165 20.08 2.65 7.35
CA ASN A 165 20.39 3.91 7.99
C ASN A 165 21.70 3.87 8.78
N THR A 166 22.25 5.06 9.03
CA THR A 166 23.49 5.25 9.78
C THR A 166 23.38 4.92 11.27
N ARG A 167 22.20 4.53 11.78
CA ARG A 167 22.01 4.02 13.14
C ARG A 167 22.03 2.49 13.21
N GLY A 168 22.15 1.82 12.06
CA GLY A 168 22.32 0.37 11.96
C GLY A 168 21.08 -0.38 11.48
N VAL A 169 19.98 0.30 11.17
CA VAL A 169 18.84 -0.33 10.46
C VAL A 169 19.32 -0.80 9.10
N SER A 170 18.98 -2.03 8.72
CA SER A 170 19.30 -2.63 7.43
C SER A 170 18.35 -3.79 7.14
N GLY A 171 17.45 -3.60 6.19
CA GLY A 171 16.41 -4.56 5.83
C GLY A 171 16.20 -4.64 4.33
N THR A 172 15.74 -5.80 3.87
CA THR A 172 15.25 -5.98 2.50
C THR A 172 14.07 -6.93 2.49
N TYR A 173 13.19 -6.76 1.52
CA TYR A 173 12.20 -7.76 1.17
C TYR A 173 11.85 -7.68 -0.32
N ARG A 174 11.15 -8.71 -0.76
CA ARG A 174 10.60 -8.82 -2.11
C ARG A 174 9.14 -9.19 -1.97
N SER A 175 8.30 -8.57 -2.78
CA SER A 175 6.88 -8.87 -2.82
C SER A 175 6.38 -8.99 -4.25
N SER A 176 5.28 -9.69 -4.42
CA SER A 176 4.51 -9.74 -5.66
C SER A 176 3.03 -9.56 -5.38
N GLN A 177 2.35 -8.87 -6.27
CA GLN A 177 0.91 -8.70 -6.22
C GLN A 177 0.35 -8.69 -7.64
N CYS A 178 -0.82 -9.27 -7.82
CA CYS A 178 -1.63 -9.11 -9.02
C CYS A 178 -3.06 -8.80 -8.63
N TYR A 179 -3.79 -8.19 -9.55
CA TYR A 179 -5.20 -7.98 -9.41
C TYR A 179 -5.88 -7.98 -10.78
N CYS A 180 -7.16 -8.32 -10.78
CA CYS A 180 -8.02 -8.08 -11.92
C CYS A 180 -9.29 -7.38 -11.44
N TYR A 181 -9.85 -6.53 -12.28
CA TYR A 181 -11.11 -5.86 -11.98
C TYR A 181 -11.90 -5.59 -13.25
N VAL A 182 -13.21 -5.47 -13.11
CA VAL A 182 -14.11 -5.15 -14.21
C VAL A 182 -15.17 -4.15 -13.77
N MET A 183 -15.52 -3.25 -14.68
CA MET A 183 -16.65 -2.35 -14.55
C MET A 183 -17.66 -2.65 -15.65
N SER A 184 -18.83 -3.14 -15.25
CA SER A 184 -19.92 -3.51 -16.15
C SER A 184 -21.01 -2.46 -16.15
N ILE A 185 -21.71 -2.33 -17.28
CA ILE A 185 -22.86 -1.44 -17.41
C ILE A 185 -24.08 -2.27 -17.84
N ALA A 186 -25.11 -2.26 -16.99
CA ALA A 186 -26.40 -2.86 -17.27
C ALA A 186 -27.39 -1.79 -17.76
N GLU A 187 -28.19 -2.10 -18.78
CA GLU A 187 -29.22 -1.21 -19.30
C GLU A 187 -30.58 -1.92 -19.43
N GLU A 188 -31.64 -1.29 -18.94
CA GLU A 188 -33.03 -1.78 -19.09
C GLU A 188 -34.00 -0.60 -19.03
N GLY A 189 -34.96 -0.53 -19.96
CA GLY A 189 -36.01 0.49 -19.90
C GLY A 189 -35.54 1.96 -20.00
N GLY A 190 -34.35 2.21 -20.57
CA GLY A 190 -33.73 3.54 -20.63
C GLY A 190 -32.94 3.94 -19.38
N GLU A 191 -32.86 3.05 -18.39
CA GLU A 191 -31.96 3.17 -17.23
C GLU A 191 -30.60 2.55 -17.54
N SER A 192 -29.54 3.09 -16.95
CA SER A 192 -28.18 2.58 -17.04
C SER A 192 -27.56 2.55 -15.66
N GLN A 193 -27.00 1.41 -15.26
CA GLN A 193 -26.42 1.18 -13.94
C GLN A 193 -25.06 0.50 -14.07
N SER A 194 -24.14 0.86 -13.17
CA SER A 194 -22.79 0.31 -13.15
C SER A 194 -22.60 -0.70 -12.02
N GLY A 195 -21.71 -1.65 -12.24
CA GLY A 195 -21.30 -2.62 -11.24
C GLY A 195 -19.81 -2.88 -11.34
N PHE A 196 -19.19 -3.08 -10.19
CA PHE A 196 -17.75 -3.22 -10.03
C PHE A 196 -17.45 -4.44 -9.16
N SER A 197 -16.42 -5.18 -9.54
CA SER A 197 -15.80 -6.20 -8.69
C SER A 197 -14.32 -6.32 -9.07
N PHE A 198 -13.53 -6.88 -8.16
CA PHE A 198 -12.12 -7.10 -8.31
C PHE A 198 -11.67 -8.33 -7.51
N ALA A 199 -10.52 -8.89 -7.90
CA ALA A 199 -9.77 -9.86 -7.12
C ALA A 199 -8.33 -9.39 -6.98
N VAL A 200 -7.71 -9.73 -5.85
CA VAL A 200 -6.28 -9.51 -5.57
C VAL A 200 -5.64 -10.84 -5.23
N GLY A 201 -4.36 -10.99 -5.55
CA GLY A 201 -3.57 -12.17 -5.24
C GLY A 201 -2.08 -11.87 -5.24
N ILE A 202 -1.26 -12.84 -4.83
CA ILE A 202 0.21 -12.73 -4.89
C ILE A 202 0.78 -13.31 -6.19
N ARG A 203 -0.02 -14.11 -6.90
CA ARG A 203 0.28 -14.69 -8.22
C ARG A 203 -0.99 -14.79 -9.09
N PRO A 204 -0.84 -14.82 -10.43
CA PRO A 204 -1.98 -14.84 -11.35
C PRO A 204 -3.00 -15.96 -11.09
N SER A 205 -2.52 -17.14 -10.68
CA SER A 205 -3.38 -18.30 -10.37
C SER A 205 -4.26 -18.14 -9.12
N ASP A 206 -4.05 -17.11 -8.29
CA ASP A 206 -4.94 -16.83 -7.15
C ASP A 206 -6.21 -16.08 -7.58
N LEU A 207 -6.22 -15.51 -8.80
CA LEU A 207 -7.35 -14.72 -9.29
C LEU A 207 -8.49 -15.63 -9.78
N ASP A 208 -9.74 -15.23 -9.49
CA ASP A 208 -10.96 -15.84 -10.02
C ASP A 208 -11.70 -14.86 -10.96
N PRO A 209 -11.32 -14.78 -12.25
CA PRO A 209 -11.99 -13.89 -13.21
C PRO A 209 -13.49 -14.18 -13.36
N SER A 210 -13.91 -15.44 -13.17
CA SER A 210 -15.32 -15.83 -13.29
C SER A 210 -16.15 -15.27 -12.14
N GLY A 211 -15.64 -15.36 -10.90
CA GLY A 211 -16.25 -14.75 -9.72
C GLY A 211 -16.37 -13.23 -9.87
N VAL A 212 -15.27 -12.57 -10.28
CA VAL A 212 -15.22 -11.13 -10.49
C VAL A 212 -16.22 -10.66 -11.57
N ALA A 213 -16.24 -11.35 -12.73
CA ALA A 213 -17.17 -11.05 -13.80
C ALA A 213 -18.64 -11.15 -13.35
N ARG A 214 -18.99 -12.25 -12.67
CA ARG A 214 -20.34 -12.50 -12.17
C ARG A 214 -20.75 -11.42 -11.18
N GLU A 215 -19.92 -11.15 -10.18
CA GLU A 215 -20.25 -10.21 -9.13
C GLU A 215 -20.43 -8.79 -9.67
N ALA A 216 -19.54 -8.32 -10.56
CA ALA A 216 -19.67 -7.00 -11.18
C ALA A 216 -20.98 -6.86 -11.97
N ALA A 217 -21.33 -7.88 -12.78
CA ALA A 217 -22.56 -7.89 -13.55
C ALA A 217 -23.80 -7.94 -12.64
N GLU A 218 -23.82 -8.80 -11.62
CA GLU A 218 -24.92 -8.89 -10.65
C GLU A 218 -25.16 -7.56 -9.95
N ARG A 219 -24.09 -6.88 -9.52
CA ARG A 219 -24.19 -5.56 -8.88
C ARG A 219 -24.82 -4.50 -9.79
N ALA A 220 -24.44 -4.48 -11.08
CA ALA A 220 -25.07 -3.57 -12.05
C ALA A 220 -26.56 -3.91 -12.25
N LEU A 221 -26.89 -5.19 -12.38
CA LEU A 221 -28.25 -5.66 -12.61
C LEU A 221 -29.17 -5.42 -11.40
N TRP A 222 -28.67 -5.54 -10.17
CA TRP A 222 -29.45 -5.30 -8.95
C TRP A 222 -29.91 -3.84 -8.80
N LEU A 223 -29.19 -2.90 -9.41
CA LEU A 223 -29.52 -1.48 -9.35
C LEU A 223 -30.60 -1.07 -10.37
N LEU A 224 -30.86 -1.90 -11.39
CA LEU A 224 -31.90 -1.62 -12.37
C LEU A 224 -33.29 -1.59 -11.71
N GLY A 225 -34.06 -0.55 -11.99
CA GLY A 225 -35.38 -0.33 -11.42
C GLY A 225 -35.34 0.14 -9.96
N SER A 226 -34.17 0.54 -9.44
CA SER A 226 -34.04 1.11 -8.10
C SER A 226 -34.92 2.36 -7.94
N ARG A 227 -35.41 2.59 -6.72
CA ARG A 227 -36.34 3.68 -6.41
C ARG A 227 -35.96 4.37 -5.12
N SER A 228 -36.26 5.67 -5.07
CA SER A 228 -36.17 6.42 -3.83
C SER A 228 -37.16 5.89 -2.79
N MET A 229 -36.76 5.93 -1.52
CA MET A 229 -37.61 5.63 -0.38
C MET A 229 -37.84 6.88 0.46
N PRO A 230 -39.02 7.05 1.10
CA PRO A 230 -39.24 8.15 2.02
C PRO A 230 -38.25 8.16 3.19
N SER A 231 -37.86 9.34 3.64
CA SER A 231 -36.97 9.52 4.79
C SER A 231 -37.53 8.88 6.05
N ARG A 232 -36.77 7.97 6.66
CA ARG A 232 -37.13 7.30 7.92
C ARG A 232 -35.88 6.85 8.68
N ARG A 233 -36.02 6.62 9.99
CA ARG A 233 -35.03 5.86 10.76
C ARG A 233 -35.26 4.37 10.52
N THR A 234 -34.22 3.63 10.14
CA THR A 234 -34.30 2.20 9.84
C THR A 234 -32.93 1.55 10.01
N THR A 235 -32.91 0.22 10.13
CA THR A 235 -31.67 -0.55 10.06
C THR A 235 -31.07 -0.46 8.66
N VAL A 236 -29.76 -0.25 8.59
CA VAL A 236 -28.96 -0.28 7.37
C VAL A 236 -28.01 -1.47 7.48
N VAL A 237 -27.94 -2.29 6.43
CA VAL A 237 -26.95 -3.35 6.30
C VAL A 237 -25.94 -2.88 5.27
N LEU A 238 -24.68 -2.77 5.68
CA LEU A 238 -23.60 -2.38 4.79
C LEU A 238 -23.04 -3.62 4.11
N ASP A 239 -22.93 -3.55 2.78
CA ASP A 239 -22.15 -4.50 1.99
C ASP A 239 -20.67 -4.47 2.42
N SER A 240 -19.93 -5.56 2.17
CA SER A 240 -18.53 -5.70 2.58
C SER A 240 -17.60 -4.64 1.96
N MET A 241 -17.81 -4.22 0.72
CA MET A 241 -17.00 -3.15 0.11
C MET A 241 -17.27 -1.81 0.79
N VAL A 242 -18.54 -1.51 1.07
CA VAL A 242 -18.91 -0.29 1.80
C VAL A 242 -18.34 -0.33 3.23
N ALA A 243 -18.41 -1.46 3.93
CA ALA A 243 -17.81 -1.61 5.24
C ALA A 243 -16.28 -1.39 5.21
N ALA A 244 -15.59 -1.87 4.17
CA ALA A 244 -14.16 -1.63 3.98
C ALA A 244 -13.85 -0.13 3.74
N GLU A 245 -14.68 0.61 3.02
CA GLU A 245 -14.54 2.06 2.86
C GLU A 245 -14.65 2.80 4.21
N PHE A 246 -15.57 2.38 5.07
CA PHE A 246 -15.67 2.90 6.44
C PHE A 246 -14.40 2.64 7.25
N LEU A 247 -13.79 1.46 7.11
CA LEU A 247 -12.50 1.17 7.74
C LEU A 247 -11.39 2.06 7.19
N GLY A 248 -11.37 2.36 5.88
CA GLY A 248 -10.43 3.31 5.29
C GLY A 248 -10.54 4.72 5.88
N MET A 249 -11.77 5.22 6.07
CA MET A 249 -12.00 6.50 6.75
C MET A 249 -11.54 6.47 8.21
N LEU A 250 -11.78 5.35 8.90
CA LEU A 250 -11.35 5.15 10.28
C LEU A 250 -9.82 5.09 10.41
N ALA A 251 -9.13 4.41 9.49
CA ALA A 251 -7.67 4.31 9.45
C ALA A 251 -7.00 5.69 9.38
N ALA A 252 -7.54 6.62 8.58
CA ALA A 252 -7.06 7.99 8.53
C ALA A 252 -7.18 8.72 9.88
N ALA A 253 -8.24 8.45 10.65
CA ALA A 253 -8.42 9.00 11.98
C ALA A 253 -7.53 8.33 13.05
N LEU A 254 -7.08 7.09 12.80
CA LEU A 254 -6.17 6.35 13.68
C LEU A 254 -4.69 6.71 13.45
N SER A 255 -4.36 7.50 12.43
CA SER A 255 -3.02 8.05 12.23
C SER A 255 -2.63 9.01 13.36
N ALA A 256 -1.51 8.74 14.03
CA ALA A 256 -0.98 9.63 15.05
C ALA A 256 -0.60 11.01 14.49
N GLU A 257 -0.22 11.10 13.22
CA GLU A 257 0.02 12.38 12.55
C GLU A 257 -1.27 13.20 12.47
N ALA A 258 -2.38 12.57 12.07
CA ALA A 258 -3.68 13.22 12.01
C ALA A 258 -4.13 13.69 13.39
N VAL A 259 -3.90 12.88 14.43
CA VAL A 259 -4.18 13.24 15.84
C VAL A 259 -3.35 14.45 16.27
N GLN A 260 -2.03 14.41 16.10
CA GLN A 260 -1.13 15.47 16.52
C GLN A 260 -1.35 16.80 15.78
N LYS A 261 -1.87 16.74 14.55
CA LYS A 261 -2.23 17.90 13.75
C LYS A 261 -3.69 18.35 13.95
N GLY A 262 -4.44 17.73 14.86
CA GLY A 262 -5.83 18.10 15.17
C GLY A 262 -6.83 17.79 14.04
N ARG A 263 -6.52 16.83 13.17
CA ARG A 263 -7.35 16.43 12.02
C ARG A 263 -8.13 15.15 12.26
N SER A 264 -7.86 14.45 13.36
CA SER A 264 -8.59 13.24 13.73
C SER A 264 -9.74 13.55 14.70
N PHE A 265 -10.92 13.00 14.43
CA PHE A 265 -12.06 13.04 15.35
C PHE A 265 -11.89 12.09 16.56
N LEU A 266 -10.85 11.26 16.56
CA LEU A 266 -10.47 10.38 17.67
C LEU A 266 -9.46 11.03 18.63
N ALA A 267 -8.97 12.23 18.33
CA ALA A 267 -7.99 12.91 19.18
C ALA A 267 -8.48 13.03 20.63
N GLY A 268 -7.64 12.58 21.58
CA GLY A 268 -7.94 12.63 23.01
C GLY A 268 -8.95 11.59 23.51
N LYS A 269 -9.26 10.56 22.70
CA LYS A 269 -10.22 9.50 23.06
C LYS A 269 -9.57 8.15 23.42
N GLU A 270 -8.26 8.13 23.64
CA GLU A 270 -7.58 6.89 24.01
C GLU A 270 -8.09 6.43 25.39
N GLY A 271 -8.50 5.15 25.48
CA GLY A 271 -9.19 4.57 26.63
C GLY A 271 -10.70 4.80 26.68
N GLU A 272 -11.28 5.56 25.75
CA GLU A 272 -12.71 5.88 25.72
C GLU A 272 -13.49 4.95 24.78
N GLU A 273 -14.80 4.81 25.03
CA GLU A 273 -15.73 4.13 24.13
C GLU A 273 -15.95 4.97 22.86
N VAL A 274 -15.55 4.42 21.71
CA VAL A 274 -15.67 5.05 20.40
C VAL A 274 -16.60 4.29 19.45
N GLY A 275 -17.04 3.10 19.84
CA GLY A 275 -17.93 2.26 19.05
C GLY A 275 -18.59 1.16 19.85
N SER A 276 -19.32 0.28 19.16
CA SER A 276 -19.99 -0.87 19.76
C SER A 276 -18.98 -1.85 20.36
N SER A 277 -19.33 -2.46 21.50
CA SER A 277 -18.55 -3.53 22.13
C SER A 277 -18.38 -4.80 21.27
N LEU A 278 -19.16 -4.92 20.20
CA LEU A 278 -19.03 -6.00 19.22
C LEU A 278 -17.93 -5.75 18.17
N VAL A 279 -17.30 -4.57 18.17
CA VAL A 279 -16.34 -4.17 17.14
C VAL A 279 -14.92 -4.15 17.69
N THR A 280 -14.05 -4.91 17.04
CA THR A 280 -12.60 -4.87 17.26
C THR A 280 -11.92 -4.57 15.93
N VAL A 281 -10.98 -3.61 15.92
CA VAL A 281 -10.22 -3.19 14.74
C VAL A 281 -8.75 -3.44 14.98
N ILE A 282 -8.15 -4.21 14.07
CA ILE A 282 -6.77 -4.66 14.15
C ILE A 282 -6.04 -4.18 12.90
N ASP A 283 -4.86 -3.59 13.07
CA ASP A 283 -3.87 -3.39 12.02
C ASP A 283 -2.84 -4.53 12.10
N ASP A 284 -2.79 -5.38 11.08
CA ASP A 284 -1.87 -6.52 11.04
C ASP A 284 -0.97 -6.45 9.81
N GLY A 285 0.15 -5.73 9.95
CA GLY A 285 1.17 -5.62 8.90
C GLY A 285 1.95 -6.92 8.65
N LEU A 286 1.71 -7.97 9.44
CA LEU A 286 2.34 -9.29 9.29
C LEU A 286 1.34 -10.36 8.82
N LEU A 287 0.13 -9.98 8.40
CA LEU A 287 -0.89 -10.93 7.95
C LEU A 287 -0.40 -11.73 6.74
N PRO A 288 -0.22 -13.07 6.82
CA PRO A 288 0.35 -13.83 5.72
C PRO A 288 -0.44 -13.70 4.41
N GLY A 289 0.24 -13.39 3.30
CA GLY A 289 -0.37 -13.18 1.99
C GLY A 289 -1.24 -11.92 1.86
N GLY A 290 -1.28 -11.05 2.87
CA GLY A 290 -2.00 -9.79 2.81
C GLY A 290 -1.41 -8.82 1.77
N PRO A 291 -2.24 -7.98 1.11
CA PRO A 291 -1.81 -7.10 0.02
C PRO A 291 -0.85 -5.98 0.44
N SER A 292 -0.76 -5.70 1.74
CA SER A 292 0.12 -4.66 2.32
C SER A 292 1.05 -5.23 3.39
N THR A 293 1.22 -6.55 3.41
CA THR A 293 2.09 -7.23 4.36
C THR A 293 3.56 -6.98 4.02
N ALA A 294 4.33 -6.59 5.02
CA ALA A 294 5.76 -6.36 4.89
C ALA A 294 6.46 -6.63 6.22
N PRO A 295 7.75 -7.00 6.21
CA PRO A 295 8.49 -7.24 7.46
C PRO A 295 8.77 -5.96 8.25
N PHE A 296 8.77 -4.80 7.59
CA PHE A 296 9.05 -3.49 8.16
C PHE A 296 8.39 -2.37 7.35
N ASP A 297 8.19 -1.20 7.96
CA ASP A 297 7.69 0.03 7.32
C ASP A 297 8.78 0.79 6.54
N ASP A 298 8.44 1.93 5.95
CA ASP A 298 9.36 2.70 5.09
C ASP A 298 10.56 3.33 5.83
N GLU A 299 10.58 3.30 7.18
CA GLU A 299 11.73 3.69 8.00
C GLU A 299 12.56 2.46 8.45
N GLY A 300 12.11 1.25 8.12
CA GLY A 300 12.73 0.00 8.53
C GLY A 300 12.38 -0.43 9.96
N VAL A 301 11.29 0.10 10.54
CA VAL A 301 10.75 -0.36 11.82
C VAL A 301 9.90 -1.62 11.59
N PRO A 302 10.11 -2.73 12.33
CA PRO A 302 9.34 -3.95 12.12
C PRO A 302 7.83 -3.73 12.24
N MET A 303 7.08 -4.23 11.26
CA MET A 303 5.62 -4.24 11.32
C MET A 303 5.14 -5.25 12.36
N ARG A 304 3.94 -5.01 12.92
CA ARG A 304 3.36 -5.83 14.01
C ARG A 304 1.84 -5.85 13.90
N ARG A 305 1.22 -6.88 14.48
CA ARG A 305 -0.21 -6.89 14.78
C ARG A 305 -0.52 -5.96 15.95
N LYS A 306 -1.47 -5.04 15.77
CA LYS A 306 -1.87 -4.03 16.73
C LYS A 306 -3.38 -3.98 16.82
N GLU A 307 -3.91 -4.02 18.02
CA GLU A 307 -5.31 -3.78 18.26
C GLU A 307 -5.51 -2.28 18.50
N LEU A 308 -6.23 -1.62 17.60
CA LEU A 308 -6.45 -0.18 17.64
C LEU A 308 -7.76 0.15 18.35
N ILE A 309 -8.78 -0.68 18.14
CA ILE A 309 -10.05 -0.61 18.88
C ILE A 309 -10.32 -2.02 19.39
N GLY A 310 -10.42 -2.19 20.71
CA GLY A 310 -10.75 -3.46 21.35
C GLY A 310 -12.12 -3.37 22.01
N GLU A 311 -13.08 -4.20 21.57
CA GLU A 311 -14.46 -4.19 22.06
C GLU A 311 -15.05 -2.76 22.19
N GLY A 312 -14.91 -1.96 21.13
CA GLY A 312 -15.42 -0.59 21.07
C GLY A 312 -14.58 0.48 21.78
N ILE A 313 -13.51 0.11 22.49
CA ILE A 313 -12.61 1.03 23.19
C ILE A 313 -11.38 1.35 22.33
N LEU A 314 -11.05 2.63 22.16
CA LEU A 314 -9.84 3.05 21.44
C LEU A 314 -8.59 2.76 22.29
N LEU A 315 -7.69 1.92 21.81
CA LEU A 315 -6.49 1.48 22.54
C LEU A 315 -5.22 2.26 22.18
N GLY A 316 -5.19 2.90 21.01
CA GLY A 316 -4.03 3.69 20.58
C GLY A 316 -4.10 4.12 19.12
N TYR A 317 -2.98 4.64 18.62
CA TYR A 317 -2.83 5.18 17.27
C TYR A 317 -1.68 4.53 16.53
N LEU A 318 -1.64 4.74 15.21
CA LEU A 318 -0.57 4.29 14.34
C LEU A 318 0.53 5.36 14.28
N HIS A 319 1.73 5.01 14.72
CA HIS A 319 2.89 5.89 14.83
C HIS A 319 4.03 5.46 13.91
N ASN A 320 4.64 6.46 13.27
CA ASN A 320 6.01 6.41 12.75
C ASN A 320 7.01 6.90 13.81
N THR A 321 8.32 6.92 13.49
CA THR A 321 9.36 7.32 14.46
C THR A 321 9.16 8.75 14.98
N TYR A 322 8.81 9.70 14.11
CA TYR A 322 8.60 11.10 14.50
C TYR A 322 7.40 11.27 15.44
N THR A 323 6.25 10.75 15.04
CA THR A 323 5.01 10.87 15.81
C THR A 323 5.11 10.11 17.14
N ALA A 324 5.78 8.96 17.17
CA ALA A 324 6.08 8.24 18.40
C ALA A 324 6.93 9.10 19.36
N SER A 325 8.03 9.68 18.87
CA SER A 325 8.89 10.56 19.65
C SER A 325 8.13 11.76 20.23
N ARG A 326 7.25 12.40 19.44
CA ARG A 326 6.40 13.50 19.91
C ARG A 326 5.42 13.10 20.99
N ALA A 327 4.90 11.88 20.94
CA ALA A 327 3.95 11.35 21.91
C ALA A 327 4.63 10.70 23.13
N GLY A 328 5.97 10.59 23.14
CA GLY A 328 6.69 9.89 24.21
C GLY A 328 6.46 8.38 24.22
N THR A 329 6.15 7.79 23.06
CA THR A 329 5.91 6.35 22.86
C THR A 329 6.89 5.76 21.83
N ALA A 330 6.71 4.49 21.47
CA ALA A 330 7.48 3.80 20.42
C ALA A 330 6.75 3.82 19.07
N SER A 331 7.50 3.73 17.97
CA SER A 331 6.92 3.54 16.63
C SER A 331 6.15 2.22 16.58
N THR A 332 5.03 2.22 15.88
CA THR A 332 4.18 1.04 15.70
C THR A 332 4.44 0.34 14.36
N GLY A 333 5.44 0.80 13.60
CA GLY A 333 5.78 0.28 12.27
C GLY A 333 4.75 0.72 11.23
N ASN A 334 4.47 2.03 11.16
CA ASN A 334 3.44 2.63 10.30
C ASN A 334 3.90 3.99 9.75
N ALA A 335 5.14 4.06 9.27
CA ALA A 335 5.69 5.19 8.51
C ALA A 335 5.15 5.32 7.08
#